data_AF-A0A1V5T6C0-F1
#
_entry.id   AF-A0A1V5T6C0-F1
#
_cell.length_a   1.000
_cell.length_b   1.000
_cell.length_c   1.000
_cell.angle_alpha   90.00
_cell.angle_beta   90.00
_cell.angle_gamma   90.00
#
_symmetry.space_group_name_H-M   'P 1'
#
loop_
_entity.id
_entity.type
_entity.pdbx_description
1 polymer ?
#
loop_
_entity_poly.entity_id
_entity_poly.type
_entity_poly.pdbx_seq_one_letter_code
_entity_poly.pdbx_strand_id
1 'polypeptide(L)'
;MIKITALPKETLVELLLFLAENESFPCVERDLKGSISVDDAKQAVRELAMALAREEQGERDTSVSSMLKEAGLTPKARKIVSALSSREERALLDAFGFIRG
;
A
#
# COMPACT_ATOMS: atom_id res chain seq x y z
N MET A 1 0.76 -9.39 22.43
CA MET A 1 1.81 -8.81 21.56
C MET A 1 1.32 -8.91 20.13
N ILE A 2 1.15 -7.78 19.43
CA ILE A 2 0.66 -7.77 18.05
C ILE A 2 1.80 -8.20 17.12
N LYS A 3 1.51 -9.05 16.12
CA LYS A 3 2.48 -9.43 15.09
C LYS A 3 2.45 -8.40 13.96
N ILE A 4 3.60 -7.89 13.56
CA ILE A 4 3.71 -6.93 12.46
C ILE A 4 3.14 -7.49 11.15
N THR A 5 3.28 -8.81 10.93
CA THR A 5 2.74 -9.54 9.78
C THR A 5 1.22 -9.64 9.76
N ALA A 6 0.54 -9.29 10.86
CA ALA A 6 -0.92 -9.31 10.96
C ALA A 6 -1.53 -7.92 10.76
N LEU A 7 -0.71 -6.87 10.62
CA LEU A 7 -1.19 -5.52 10.35
C LEU A 7 -1.52 -5.36 8.86
N PRO A 8 -2.57 -4.60 8.51
CA PRO A 8 -2.81 -4.18 7.14
C PRO A 8 -1.58 -3.48 6.56
N LYS A 9 -1.29 -3.71 5.28
CA LYS A 9 -0.14 -3.09 4.60
C LYS A 9 -0.19 -1.56 4.70
N GLU A 10 -1.36 -0.95 4.58
CA GLU A 10 -1.54 0.49 4.75
C GLU A 10 -1.14 0.98 6.15
N THR A 11 -1.55 0.27 7.19
CA THR A 11 -1.15 0.57 8.57
C THR A 11 0.36 0.46 8.75
N LEU A 12 0.99 -0.52 8.09
CA LEU A 12 2.45 -0.66 8.11
C LEU A 12 3.16 0.48 7.37
N VAL A 13 2.62 0.93 6.23
CA VAL A 13 3.15 2.10 5.51
C VAL A 13 3.11 3.33 6.40
N GLU A 14 1.97 3.62 7.02
CA GLU A 14 1.82 4.77 7.93
C GLU A 14 2.78 4.69 9.12
N LEU A 15 2.92 3.50 9.72
CA LEU A 15 3.85 3.29 10.84
C LEU A 15 5.30 3.54 10.41
N LEU A 16 5.73 3.02 9.26
CA LEU A 16 7.09 3.20 8.76
C LEU A 16 7.39 4.67 8.43
N LEU A 17 6.45 5.37 7.81
CA LEU A 17 6.59 6.81 7.55
C LEU A 17 6.68 7.61 8.86
N PHE A 18 5.81 7.31 9.82
CA PHE A 18 5.85 7.94 11.13
C PHE A 18 7.21 7.76 11.80
N LEU A 19 7.75 6.54 11.81
CA LEU A 19 9.07 6.24 12.37
C LEU A 19 10.16 7.03 11.66
N ALA A 20 10.18 7.04 10.33
CA ALA A 20 11.21 7.76 9.57
C ALA A 20 11.21 9.28 9.82
N GLU A 21 10.05 9.87 10.09
CA GLU A 21 9.89 11.30 10.31
C GLU A 21 10.13 11.72 11.76
N ASN A 22 9.68 10.93 12.73
CA ASN A 22 9.58 11.36 14.12
C ASN A 22 10.64 10.73 15.03
N GLU A 23 11.24 9.60 14.64
CA GLU A 23 12.24 8.94 15.48
C GLU A 23 13.67 9.47 15.27
N SER A 24 14.47 9.35 16.32
CA SER A 24 15.86 9.84 16.36
C SER A 24 16.91 8.78 15.99
N PHE A 25 16.54 7.49 15.97
CA PHE A 25 17.41 6.35 15.61
C PHE A 25 18.82 6.35 16.26
N PRO A 26 18.99 6.62 17.57
CA PRO A 26 20.32 6.67 18.20
C PRO A 26 21.07 5.33 18.17
N CYS A 27 20.35 4.22 18.00
CA CYS A 27 20.94 2.89 17.81
C CYS A 27 21.72 2.77 16.51
N VAL A 28 21.42 3.56 15.47
CA VAL A 28 22.14 3.52 14.19
C VAL A 28 23.60 3.93 14.39
N GLU A 29 23.83 5.04 15.09
CA GLU A 29 25.19 5.51 15.38
C GLU A 29 25.94 4.53 16.30
N ARG A 30 25.25 4.01 17.33
CA ARG A 30 25.83 3.09 18.31
C ARG A 30 26.18 1.72 17.73
N ASP A 31 25.25 1.12 16.99
CA ASP A 31 25.29 -0.29 16.65
C ASP A 31 25.80 -0.52 15.21
N LEU A 32 25.54 0.41 14.30
CA LEU A 32 25.97 0.30 12.89
C LEU A 32 27.34 0.96 12.62
N LYS A 33 27.95 1.59 13.64
CA LYS A 33 29.36 2.06 13.65
C LYS A 33 29.78 2.85 12.41
N GLY A 34 28.90 3.71 11.90
CA GLY A 34 29.17 4.54 10.71
C GLY A 34 29.09 3.81 9.37
N SER A 35 28.61 2.57 9.34
CA SER A 35 28.33 1.86 8.07
C SER A 35 27.21 2.55 7.28
N ILE A 36 26.28 3.19 8.00
CA ILE A 36 25.16 3.96 7.45
C ILE A 36 24.90 5.13 8.42
N SER A 37 24.50 6.30 7.91
CA SER A 37 24.11 7.44 8.74
C SER A 37 22.66 7.34 9.22
N VAL A 38 22.27 8.13 10.24
CA VAL A 38 20.85 8.22 10.66
C VAL A 38 19.95 8.64 9.50
N ASP A 39 20.42 9.54 8.65
CA ASP A 39 19.66 9.99 7.49
C ASP A 39 19.49 8.88 6.44
N ASP A 40 20.53 8.07 6.21
CA ASP A 40 20.43 6.89 5.33
C ASP A 40 19.45 5.87 5.89
N ALA A 41 19.44 5.67 7.22
CA ALA A 41 18.48 4.78 7.88
C ALA A 41 17.04 5.27 7.68
N LYS A 42 16.80 6.56 7.91
CA LYS A 42 15.48 7.17 7.69
C LYS A 42 15.05 7.06 6.23
N GLN A 43 15.98 7.30 5.31
CA GLN A 43 15.71 7.18 3.88
C GLN A 43 15.35 5.75 3.49
N ALA A 44 16.08 4.75 3.97
CA ALA A 44 15.78 3.35 3.73
C ALA A 44 14.38 2.94 4.27
N VAL A 45 13.99 3.44 5.45
CA VAL A 45 12.65 3.20 6.01
C VAL A 45 11.56 3.84 5.15
N ARG A 46 11.76 5.07 4.63
CA ARG A 46 10.81 5.70 3.70
C ARG A 46 10.68 4.91 2.40
N GLU A 47 11.80 4.45 1.83
CA GLU A 47 11.80 3.66 0.61
C GLU A 47 11.06 2.33 0.80
N LEU A 48 11.24 1.67 1.96
CA LEU A 48 10.49 0.47 2.31
C LEU A 48 8.99 0.75 2.40
N ALA A 49 8.59 1.85 3.03
CA ALA A 49 7.18 2.27 3.10
C ALA A 49 6.60 2.51 1.69
N MET A 50 7.35 3.17 0.81
CA MET A 50 6.94 3.41 -0.57
C MET A 50 6.85 2.12 -1.39
N ALA A 51 7.79 1.19 -1.22
CA ALA A 51 7.75 -0.11 -1.87
C ALA A 51 6.51 -0.90 -1.46
N LEU A 52 6.23 -0.94 -0.15
CA LEU A 52 5.04 -1.61 0.38
C LEU A 52 3.74 -0.98 -0.12
N ALA A 53 3.69 0.36 -0.21
CA ALA A 53 2.54 1.07 -0.78
C ALA A 53 2.31 0.74 -2.26
N ARG A 54 3.38 0.58 -3.05
CA ARG A 54 3.28 0.16 -4.46
C ARG A 54 2.81 -1.29 -4.60
N GLU A 55 3.30 -2.19 -3.76
CA GLU A 55 2.80 -3.57 -3.74
C GLU A 55 1.31 -3.64 -3.41
N GLU A 56 0.90 -2.86 -2.41
CA GLU A 56 -0.50 -2.74 -1.99
C GLU A 56 -1.38 -2.22 -3.14
N GLN A 57 -0.92 -1.18 -3.85
CA GLN A 57 -1.59 -0.70 -5.07
C GLN A 57 -1.61 -1.74 -6.20
N GLY A 58 -0.51 -2.45 -6.45
CA GLY A 58 -0.45 -3.48 -7.50
C GLY A 58 -1.37 -4.67 -7.22
N GLU A 59 -1.45 -5.11 -5.96
CA GLU A 59 -2.41 -6.12 -5.51
C GLU A 59 -3.85 -5.63 -5.64
N ARG A 60 -4.12 -4.35 -5.34
CA ARG A 60 -5.43 -3.72 -5.54
C ARG A 60 -5.85 -3.69 -7.00
N ASP A 61 -4.97 -3.22 -7.90
CA ASP A 61 -5.28 -3.11 -9.33
C ASP A 61 -5.53 -4.49 -9.96
N THR A 62 -4.77 -5.51 -9.55
CA THR A 62 -4.96 -6.90 -10.01
C THR A 62 -6.29 -7.47 -9.51
N SER A 63 -6.67 -7.18 -8.27
CA SER A 63 -7.95 -7.60 -7.69
C SER A 63 -9.14 -6.93 -8.40
N VAL A 64 -9.03 -5.64 -8.71
CA VAL A 64 -10.07 -4.90 -9.44
C VAL A 64 -10.25 -5.45 -10.86
N SER A 65 -9.16 -5.70 -11.58
CA SER A 65 -9.19 -6.27 -12.94
C SER A 65 -9.82 -7.67 -12.99
N SER A 66 -9.55 -8.52 -11.98
CA SER A 66 -10.19 -9.84 -11.85
C SER A 66 -11.67 -9.71 -11.49
N MET A 67 -12.02 -8.82 -10.57
CA MET A 67 -13.42 -8.54 -10.19
C MET A 67 -14.26 -8.03 -11.37
N LEU A 68 -13.71 -7.16 -12.23
CA LEU A 68 -14.41 -6.76 -13.47
C LEU A 68 -14.71 -7.95 -14.39
N LYS A 69 -13.83 -8.94 -14.46
CA LYS A 69 -14.06 -10.15 -15.27
C LYS A 69 -15.18 -11.00 -14.68
N GLU A 70 -15.24 -11.11 -13.36
CA GLU A 70 -16.22 -11.92 -12.64
C GLU A 70 -17.60 -11.25 -12.48
N ALA A 71 -17.66 -9.91 -12.45
CA ALA A 71 -18.87 -9.12 -12.22
C ALA A 71 -19.96 -9.22 -13.32
N GLY A 72 -19.76 -10.03 -14.36
CA GLY A 72 -20.75 -10.20 -15.44
C GLY A 72 -21.07 -8.91 -16.22
N LEU A 73 -20.21 -7.89 -16.11
CA LEU A 73 -20.45 -6.59 -16.72
C LEU A 73 -20.48 -6.68 -18.24
N THR A 74 -21.48 -6.01 -18.83
CA THR A 74 -21.57 -5.85 -20.29
C THR A 74 -20.31 -5.14 -20.83
N PRO A 75 -19.91 -5.36 -22.10
CA PRO A 75 -18.73 -4.73 -22.68
C PRO A 75 -18.76 -3.19 -22.59
N LYS A 76 -19.94 -2.59 -22.69
CA LYS A 76 -20.14 -1.13 -22.56
C LYS A 76 -19.91 -0.66 -21.12
N ALA A 77 -20.46 -1.37 -20.13
CA ALA A 77 -20.23 -1.05 -18.72
C ALA A 77 -18.75 -1.19 -18.34
N ARG A 78 -18.09 -2.27 -18.79
CA ARG A 78 -16.65 -2.49 -18.58
C ARG A 78 -15.79 -1.34 -19.11
N LYS A 79 -16.12 -0.84 -20.31
CA LYS A 79 -15.40 0.29 -20.93
C LYS A 79 -15.55 1.60 -20.16
N ILE A 80 -16.72 1.83 -19.57
CA ILE A 80 -16.99 3.02 -18.75
C ILE A 80 -16.22 2.91 -17.43
N VAL A 81 -16.27 1.74 -16.78
CA VAL A 81 -15.58 1.52 -15.51
C VAL A 81 -14.06 1.59 -15.68
N SER A 82 -13.50 1.02 -16.75
CA SER A 82 -12.05 1.08 -17.04
C SER A 82 -11.52 2.47 -17.41
N ALA A 83 -12.41 3.46 -17.59
CA ALA A 83 -12.03 4.86 -17.84
C ALA A 83 -11.89 5.67 -16.54
N LEU A 84 -12.25 5.07 -15.40
CA LEU A 84 -12.10 5.66 -14.07
C LEU A 84 -10.69 5.41 -13.53
N SER A 85 -10.28 6.21 -12.54
CA SER A 85 -9.11 5.85 -11.74
C SER A 85 -9.37 4.58 -10.93
N SER A 86 -8.33 3.82 -10.58
CA SER A 86 -8.46 2.58 -9.77
C SER A 86 -9.26 2.78 -8.48
N ARG A 87 -9.15 3.98 -7.88
CA ARG A 87 -9.88 4.36 -6.66
C ARG A 87 -11.38 4.53 -6.92
N GLU A 88 -11.75 5.24 -7.99
CA GLU A 88 -13.14 5.46 -8.38
C GLU A 88 -13.80 4.18 -8.86
N GLU A 89 -13.08 3.37 -9.64
CA GLU A 89 -13.52 2.06 -10.07
C GLU A 89 -13.87 1.16 -8.88
N ARG A 90 -12.98 1.07 -7.89
CA ARG A 90 -13.22 0.24 -6.70
C ARG A 90 -14.37 0.77 -5.85
N ALA A 91 -14.45 2.08 -5.63
CA ALA A 91 -15.56 2.69 -4.90
C ALA A 91 -16.91 2.40 -5.59
N LEU A 92 -16.92 2.40 -6.92
CA LEU A 92 -18.10 2.07 -7.71
C LEU A 92 -18.46 0.58 -7.58
N LEU A 93 -17.49 -0.32 -7.73
CA LEU A 93 -17.71 -1.76 -7.60
C LEU A 93 -18.14 -2.18 -6.18
N ASP A 94 -17.60 -1.54 -5.14
CA ASP A 94 -18.02 -1.70 -3.73
C ASP A 94 -19.46 -1.19 -3.51
N ALA A 95 -19.77 0.02 -4.01
CA ALA A 95 -21.11 0.60 -3.90
C ALA A 95 -22.22 -0.26 -4.58
N PHE A 96 -21.88 -0.96 -5.66
CA PHE A 96 -22.79 -1.88 -6.33
C PHE A 96 -22.73 -3.32 -5.78
N GLY A 97 -21.94 -3.57 -4.74
CA GLY A 97 -21.86 -4.87 -4.06
C GLY A 97 -21.13 -5.95 -4.85
N PHE A 98 -20.35 -5.58 -5.87
CA PHE A 98 -19.50 -6.50 -6.62
C PHE A 98 -18.26 -6.91 -5.82
N ILE A 99 -17.89 -6.13 -4.81
CA ILE A 99 -16.77 -6.40 -3.92
C ILE A 99 -17.36 -6.45 -2.51
N ARG A 100 -17.54 -7.64 -1.95
CA ARG A 100 -17.78 -7.77 -0.50
C ARG A 100 -16.42 -7.86 0.18
N GLY A 101 -16.17 -6.96 1.13
CA GLY A 101 -15.02 -7.03 2.04
C GLY A 101 -15.01 -8.31 2.87
#